data_AF-A0A2A2YAG7-F1
#
_entry.id   AF-A0A2A2YAG7-F1
#
_cell.length_a   1.000
_cell.length_b   1.000
_cell.length_c   1.000
_cell.angle_alpha   90.00
_cell.angle_beta   90.00
_cell.angle_gamma   90.00
#
_symmetry.space_group_name_H-M   'P 1'
#
loop_
_entity.id
_entity.type
_entity.pdbx_description
1 polymer ?
#
loop_
_entity_poly.entity_id
_entity_poly.type
_entity_poly.pdbx_seq_one_letter_code
_entity_poly.pdbx_strand_id
1 'polypeptide(L)'
;MNGFFVRQSRKYAVQSRRKRADEEGDLLVINPAPLRGADAPFQLFSSDLPKIGAAVVAVKAWHTTKAITPTMIKKGDLLEFVREEAVKAAKEAFADLTSPEDQPMAKILVLPGIPSTEPQRSESITLLRESGVDHVLTFRTILENLVQVVESNQSYAKSDTLQLLRLLRVYDMVKAAQLELFGSANPPK
;
A
#
# COMPACT_ATOMS: atom_id res chain seq x y z
N MET A 1 11.27 -0.65 9.89
CA MET A 1 9.82 -0.91 9.83
C MET A 1 9.09 0.40 10.11
N ASN A 2 8.01 0.73 9.40
CA ASN A 2 7.48 2.11 9.33
C ASN A 2 6.68 2.59 10.56
N GLY A 3 6.64 1.84 11.66
CA GLY A 3 6.07 2.30 12.94
C GLY A 3 4.54 2.42 13.01
N PHE A 4 3.81 1.94 12.00
CA PHE A 4 2.34 1.97 11.98
C PHE A 4 1.72 0.92 12.91
N PHE A 5 0.69 1.32 13.64
CA PHE A 5 -0.28 0.40 14.22
C PHE A 5 -1.27 -0.03 13.13
N VAL A 6 -1.52 -1.34 13.04
CA VAL A 6 -2.40 -1.92 12.01
C VAL A 6 -3.47 -2.76 12.69
N ARG A 7 -4.73 -2.53 12.31
CA ARG A 7 -5.87 -3.36 12.68
C ARG A 7 -6.55 -3.85 11.41
N GLN A 8 -6.83 -5.14 11.32
CA GLN A 8 -7.65 -5.68 10.25
C GLN A 8 -9.12 -5.59 10.65
N SER A 9 -9.92 -4.89 9.85
CA SER A 9 -11.36 -4.90 10.01
C SER A 9 -11.92 -6.25 9.54
N ARG A 10 -12.83 -6.83 10.33
CA ARG A 10 -13.64 -7.95 9.83
C ARG A 10 -14.70 -7.34 8.93
N LYS A 11 -14.63 -7.59 7.62
CA LYS A 11 -15.76 -7.33 6.73
C LYS A 11 -16.99 -8.01 7.34
N TYR A 12 -18.08 -7.25 7.50
CA TYR A 12 -19.35 -7.69 8.06
C TYR A 12 -19.69 -9.09 7.55
N ALA A 13 -19.67 -10.07 8.43
CA ALA A 13 -20.13 -11.41 8.11
C ALA A 13 -21.65 -11.35 7.96
N VAL A 14 -22.15 -11.12 6.75
CA VAL A 14 -23.52 -11.50 6.41
C VAL A 14 -23.56 -13.02 6.51
N GLN A 15 -24.22 -13.54 7.55
CA GLN A 15 -24.27 -14.96 7.94
C GLN A 15 -24.75 -15.93 6.82
N SER A 16 -25.14 -15.45 5.65
CA SER A 16 -25.72 -16.25 4.57
C SER A 16 -24.79 -16.50 3.37
N ARG A 17 -23.60 -15.88 3.27
CA ARG A 17 -22.69 -16.11 2.13
C ARG A 17 -21.41 -16.82 2.54
N ARG A 18 -21.11 -17.93 1.84
CA ARG A 18 -19.80 -18.60 1.91
C ARG A 18 -18.70 -17.58 1.59
N LYS A 19 -17.83 -17.34 2.56
CA LYS A 19 -16.62 -16.51 2.46
C LYS A 19 -15.88 -16.87 1.18
N ARG A 20 -15.80 -15.96 0.21
CA ARG A 20 -14.91 -16.15 -0.94
C ARG A 20 -13.48 -15.92 -0.46
N ALA A 21 -12.54 -16.74 -0.92
CA ALA A 21 -11.13 -16.62 -0.56
C ALA A 21 -10.50 -15.25 -0.89
N ASP A 22 -11.18 -14.45 -1.71
CA ASP A 22 -10.79 -13.12 -2.18
C ASP A 22 -11.38 -11.96 -1.35
N GLU A 23 -12.11 -12.26 -0.27
CA GLU A 23 -12.57 -11.24 0.69
C GLU A 23 -11.45 -10.84 1.65
N GLU A 24 -10.45 -10.13 1.14
CA GLU A 24 -9.48 -9.43 1.98
C GLU A 24 -10.21 -8.26 2.68
N GLY A 25 -10.16 -8.27 4.02
CA GLY A 25 -10.73 -7.22 4.85
C GLY A 25 -9.87 -5.96 4.80
N ASP A 26 -10.52 -4.80 4.90
CA ASP A 26 -9.81 -3.52 4.90
C ASP A 26 -8.88 -3.44 6.13
N LEU A 27 -7.68 -2.90 5.90
CA LEU A 27 -6.73 -2.58 6.96
C LEU A 27 -6.97 -1.16 7.40
N LEU A 28 -6.74 -0.91 8.68
CA LEU A 28 -6.84 0.40 9.24
C LEU A 28 -5.55 0.68 9.99
N VAL A 29 -4.91 1.79 9.61
CA VAL A 29 -3.53 2.08 10.00
C VAL A 29 -3.44 3.45 10.67
N ILE A 30 -2.61 3.53 11.71
CA ILE A 30 -2.28 4.76 12.41
C ILE A 30 -0.77 4.89 12.51
N ASN A 31 -0.25 6.04 12.15
CA ASN A 31 1.10 6.47 12.47
C ASN A 31 1.06 7.31 13.76
N PRO A 32 1.66 6.84 14.87
CA PRO A 32 1.69 7.61 16.12
C PRO A 32 2.55 8.87 16.05
N ALA A 33 3.45 8.97 15.06
CA ALA A 33 4.35 10.10 14.88
C ALA A 33 4.43 10.54 13.39
N PRO A 34 3.34 11.09 12.83
CA PRO A 34 3.33 11.50 11.43
C PRO A 34 4.09 12.80 11.21
N LEU A 35 4.76 12.89 10.07
CA LEU A 35 5.38 14.10 9.58
C LEU A 35 4.29 15.10 9.18
N ARG A 36 4.09 16.15 10.00
CA ARG A 36 3.06 17.17 9.78
C ARG A 36 3.47 18.19 8.72
N GLY A 37 2.47 18.74 8.02
CA GLY A 37 2.63 19.92 7.16
C GLY A 37 3.13 19.66 5.73
N ALA A 38 3.22 18.40 5.29
CA ALA A 38 3.58 18.04 3.92
C ALA A 38 2.47 17.24 3.24
N ASP A 39 2.01 17.71 2.08
CA ASP A 39 1.05 16.96 1.28
C ASP A 39 1.69 15.69 0.70
N ALA A 40 0.91 14.61 0.70
CA ALA A 40 1.29 13.35 0.07
C ALA A 40 0.79 13.30 -1.38
N PRO A 41 1.60 12.80 -2.34
CA PRO A 41 1.16 12.66 -3.72
C PRO A 41 0.07 11.58 -3.83
N PHE A 42 -0.70 11.61 -4.91
CA PHE A 42 -1.71 10.58 -5.14
C PHE A 42 -1.09 9.19 -5.28
N GLN A 43 0.01 9.04 -6.03
CA GLN A 43 0.76 7.79 -6.07
C GLN A 43 1.87 7.84 -5.02
N LEU A 44 1.73 7.05 -3.95
CA LEU A 44 2.65 7.01 -2.82
C LEU A 44 3.88 6.16 -3.12
N PHE A 45 5.02 6.62 -2.62
CA PHE A 45 6.22 5.82 -2.44
C PHE A 45 6.53 5.63 -0.95
N SER A 46 7.51 4.78 -0.63
CA SER A 46 7.91 4.50 0.75
C SER A 46 8.26 5.77 1.54
N SER A 47 8.85 6.77 0.88
CA SER A 47 9.20 8.06 1.46
C SER A 47 8.01 8.95 1.81
N ASP A 48 6.83 8.68 1.25
CA ASP A 48 5.62 9.44 1.52
C ASP A 48 4.82 8.89 2.70
N LEU A 49 5.01 7.61 3.05
CA LEU A 49 4.27 6.95 4.13
C LEU A 49 4.36 7.70 5.47
N PRO A 50 5.51 8.27 5.90
CA PRO A 50 5.57 9.04 7.15
C PRO A 50 4.62 10.24 7.21
N LYS A 51 4.15 10.76 6.07
CA LYS A 51 3.19 11.87 5.99
C LYS A 51 1.75 11.43 6.31
N ILE A 52 1.47 10.13 6.28
CA ILE A 52 0.13 9.58 6.54
C ILE A 52 -0.05 9.40 8.05
N GLY A 53 -0.98 10.16 8.64
CA GLY A 53 -1.34 10.05 10.07
C GLY A 53 -2.27 8.88 10.36
N ALA A 54 -3.38 8.78 9.64
CA ALA A 54 -4.32 7.67 9.73
C ALA A 54 -4.88 7.33 8.35
N ALA A 55 -5.13 6.04 8.07
CA ALA A 55 -5.72 5.64 6.79
C ALA A 55 -6.52 4.33 6.86
N VAL A 56 -7.62 4.28 6.09
CA VAL A 56 -8.24 3.03 5.65
C VAL A 56 -7.49 2.57 4.40
N VAL A 57 -7.00 1.33 4.42
CA VAL A 57 -6.20 0.74 3.37
C VAL A 57 -6.91 -0.50 2.84
N ALA A 58 -7.34 -0.46 1.58
CA ALA A 58 -7.86 -1.63 0.89
C ALA A 58 -6.78 -2.25 0.01
N VAL A 59 -6.56 -3.56 0.12
CA VAL A 59 -5.66 -4.31 -0.75
C VAL A 59 -6.50 -5.06 -1.78
N LYS A 60 -6.26 -4.81 -3.07
CA LYS A 60 -7.10 -5.34 -4.14
C LYS A 60 -6.30 -5.82 -5.35
N ALA A 61 -6.77 -6.90 -5.97
CA ALA A 61 -6.33 -7.42 -7.26
C ALA A 61 -4.80 -7.64 -7.41
N TRP A 62 -4.08 -7.83 -6.29
CA TRP A 62 -2.62 -7.88 -6.27
C TRP A 62 -2.02 -9.18 -6.84
N HIS A 63 -2.81 -10.28 -6.88
CA HIS A 63 -2.33 -11.61 -7.26
C HIS A 63 -2.76 -12.06 -8.67
N THR A 64 -3.66 -11.35 -9.34
CA THR A 64 -4.23 -11.77 -10.64
C THR A 64 -3.73 -10.97 -11.83
N THR A 65 -3.31 -9.72 -11.64
CA THR A 65 -2.86 -8.84 -12.71
C THR A 65 -1.67 -8.00 -12.28
N LYS A 66 -0.88 -7.51 -13.26
CA LYS A 66 0.25 -6.59 -13.02
C LYS A 66 -0.16 -5.12 -12.97
N ALA A 67 -1.32 -4.77 -13.52
CA ALA A 67 -1.88 -3.43 -13.46
C ALA A 67 -3.42 -3.48 -13.52
N ILE A 68 -4.07 -2.50 -12.89
CA ILE A 68 -5.50 -2.28 -13.04
C ILE A 68 -5.80 -1.57 -14.36
N THR A 69 -7.04 -1.64 -14.84
CA THR A 69 -7.49 -0.95 -16.07
C THR A 69 -8.65 0.00 -15.76
N PRO A 70 -8.90 1.03 -16.61
CA PRO A 70 -10.07 1.89 -16.47
C PRO A 70 -11.38 1.11 -16.38
N THR A 71 -11.52 0.03 -17.16
CA THR A 71 -12.69 -0.85 -17.13
C THR A 71 -12.88 -1.53 -15.77
N MET A 72 -11.79 -1.96 -15.12
CA MET A 72 -11.87 -2.55 -13.77
C MET A 72 -12.31 -1.52 -12.73
N ILE A 73 -11.83 -0.28 -12.83
CA ILE A 73 -12.21 0.79 -11.91
C ILE A 73 -13.71 1.12 -12.06
N LYS A 74 -14.19 1.27 -13.31
CA LYS A 74 -15.61 1.56 -13.61
C LYS A 74 -16.57 0.48 -13.10
N LYS A 75 -16.14 -0.77 -12.92
CA LYS A 75 -16.96 -1.84 -12.34
C LYS A 75 -17.22 -1.66 -10.83
N GLY A 76 -16.39 -0.90 -10.12
CA GLY A 76 -16.62 -0.53 -8.72
C GLY A 76 -16.15 -1.53 -7.66
N ASP A 77 -15.79 -2.77 -8.04
CA ASP A 77 -15.39 -3.84 -7.09
C ASP A 77 -14.17 -3.48 -6.20
N LEU A 78 -13.37 -2.50 -6.64
CA LEU A 78 -12.17 -2.03 -5.94
C LEU A 78 -12.47 -0.94 -4.89
N LEU A 79 -13.68 -0.37 -4.89
CA LEU A 79 -13.97 0.94 -4.27
C LEU A 79 -14.88 0.90 -3.04
N GLU A 80 -15.24 -0.30 -2.56
CA GLU A 80 -16.14 -0.46 -1.40
C GLU A 80 -15.67 0.26 -0.14
N PHE A 81 -14.35 0.34 0.08
CA PHE A 81 -13.73 0.94 1.27
C PHE A 81 -13.81 2.47 1.30
N VAL A 82 -14.13 3.11 0.17
CA VAL A 82 -14.23 4.57 0.06
C VAL A 82 -15.56 5.09 0.60
N ARG A 83 -16.55 4.21 0.77
CA ARG A 83 -17.89 4.55 1.26
C ARG A 83 -17.82 5.20 2.65
N GLU A 84 -18.70 6.16 2.88
CA GLU A 84 -18.72 6.94 4.13
C GLU A 84 -18.88 6.05 5.37
N GLU A 85 -19.68 4.98 5.26
CA GLU A 85 -19.91 4.04 6.35
C GLU A 85 -18.63 3.26 6.71
N ALA A 86 -17.81 2.92 5.71
CA ALA A 86 -16.54 2.23 5.94
C ALA A 86 -15.54 3.15 6.66
N VAL A 87 -15.48 4.42 6.26
CA VAL A 87 -14.64 5.44 6.90
C VAL A 87 -15.11 5.75 8.32
N LYS A 88 -16.43 5.85 8.55
CA LYS A 88 -16.99 6.10 9.88
C LYS A 88 -16.70 4.94 10.84
N ALA A 89 -16.96 3.70 10.42
CA ALA A 89 -16.66 2.51 11.21
C ALA A 89 -15.17 2.41 11.56
N ALA A 90 -14.30 2.84 10.64
CA ALA A 90 -12.87 2.91 10.88
C ALA A 90 -12.52 3.97 11.94
N LYS A 91 -13.08 5.19 11.86
CA LYS A 91 -12.90 6.21 12.91
C LYS A 91 -13.33 5.70 14.29
N GLU A 92 -14.48 5.05 14.37
CA GLU A 92 -14.98 4.44 15.61
C GLU A 92 -14.04 3.35 16.14
N ALA A 93 -13.50 2.49 15.27
CA ALA A 93 -12.59 1.42 15.66
C ALA A 93 -11.26 1.90 16.27
N PHE A 94 -10.90 3.16 16.07
CA PHE A 94 -9.68 3.77 16.60
C PHE A 94 -9.92 4.97 17.53
N ALA A 95 -11.17 5.23 17.91
CA ALA A 95 -11.51 6.34 18.81
C ALA A 95 -10.67 6.35 20.11
N ASP A 96 -10.28 5.17 20.62
CA ASP A 96 -9.48 5.04 21.84
C ASP A 96 -7.96 5.23 21.65
N LEU A 97 -7.48 5.22 20.41
CA LEU A 97 -6.04 5.29 20.06
C LEU A 97 -5.65 6.61 19.39
N THR A 98 -6.62 7.46 19.10
CA THR A 98 -6.44 8.79 18.49
C THR A 98 -7.24 9.82 19.26
N SER A 99 -6.66 10.99 19.53
CA SER A 99 -7.48 12.16 19.86
C SER A 99 -8.39 12.45 18.66
N PRO A 100 -9.72 12.36 18.78
CA PRO A 100 -10.64 12.20 17.64
C PRO A 100 -10.71 13.33 16.60
N GLU A 101 -10.05 14.47 16.83
CA GLU A 101 -10.46 15.72 16.16
C GLU A 101 -9.52 16.25 15.06
N ASP A 102 -8.25 15.83 14.97
CA ASP A 102 -7.28 16.59 14.15
C ASP A 102 -6.60 15.85 12.99
N GLN A 103 -6.86 14.55 12.75
CA GLN A 103 -6.24 13.83 11.64
C GLN A 103 -7.25 13.36 10.58
N PRO A 104 -7.14 13.84 9.32
CA PRO A 104 -7.94 13.32 8.24
C PRO A 104 -7.60 11.84 8.01
N MET A 105 -8.64 11.02 7.92
CA MET A 105 -8.50 9.60 7.63
C MET A 105 -8.38 9.41 6.12
N ALA A 106 -7.16 9.14 5.65
CA ALA A 106 -6.89 8.94 4.23
C ALA A 106 -7.47 7.61 3.73
N LYS A 107 -7.92 7.59 2.48
CA LYS A 107 -8.39 6.39 1.76
C LYS A 107 -7.31 5.95 0.78
N ILE A 108 -6.58 4.89 1.15
CA ILE A 108 -5.46 4.37 0.37
C ILE A 108 -5.85 3.06 -0.31
N LEU A 109 -5.70 3.00 -1.64
CA LEU A 109 -5.86 1.77 -2.40
C LEU A 109 -4.50 1.14 -2.71
N VAL A 110 -4.28 -0.08 -2.23
CA VAL A 110 -3.16 -0.92 -2.65
C VAL A 110 -3.56 -1.74 -3.86
N LEU A 111 -2.81 -1.58 -4.95
CA LEU A 111 -3.09 -2.15 -6.26
C LEU A 111 -1.81 -2.73 -6.89
N PRO A 112 -1.89 -3.67 -7.84
CA PRO A 112 -0.68 -4.24 -8.45
C PRO A 112 0.15 -3.20 -9.22
N GLY A 113 -0.51 -2.28 -9.91
CA GLY A 113 0.10 -1.19 -10.67
C GLY A 113 -0.95 -0.36 -11.41
N ILE A 114 -0.57 0.84 -11.83
CA ILE A 114 -1.37 1.71 -12.71
C ILE A 114 -0.88 1.49 -14.14
N PRO A 115 -1.73 1.61 -15.19
CA PRO A 115 -1.26 1.58 -16.57
C PRO A 115 -0.08 2.55 -16.79
N SER A 116 0.93 2.12 -17.54
CA SER A 116 2.11 2.92 -17.85
C SER A 116 1.96 3.76 -19.12
N THR A 117 0.95 3.45 -19.96
CA THR A 117 0.72 4.11 -21.24
C THR A 117 -0.42 5.13 -21.15
N GLU A 118 -0.25 6.26 -21.84
CA GLU A 118 -1.34 7.21 -22.06
C GLU A 118 -2.23 6.73 -23.23
N PRO A 119 -3.55 7.03 -23.23
CA PRO A 119 -4.29 7.82 -22.23
C PRO A 119 -4.79 7.00 -21.02
N GLN A 120 -4.54 5.68 -21.01
CA GLN A 120 -5.12 4.79 -19.99
C GLN A 120 -4.64 5.12 -18.58
N ARG A 121 -3.41 5.61 -18.44
CA ARG A 121 -2.84 6.06 -17.18
C ARG A 121 -3.61 7.24 -16.61
N SER A 122 -3.73 8.33 -17.36
CA SER A 122 -4.46 9.52 -16.92
C SER A 122 -5.93 9.22 -16.64
N GLU A 123 -6.61 8.45 -17.49
CA GLU A 123 -8.00 8.01 -17.26
C GLU A 123 -8.14 7.23 -15.95
N SER A 124 -7.23 6.29 -15.68
CA SER A 124 -7.27 5.49 -14.43
C SER A 124 -7.09 6.36 -13.19
N ILE A 125 -6.16 7.33 -13.23
CA ILE A 125 -5.92 8.26 -12.12
C ILE A 125 -7.17 9.12 -11.87
N THR A 126 -7.78 9.66 -12.93
CA THR A 126 -8.99 10.46 -12.84
C THR A 126 -10.13 9.66 -12.21
N LEU A 127 -10.42 8.47 -12.72
CA LEU A 127 -11.51 7.63 -12.21
C LEU A 127 -11.35 7.28 -10.73
N LEU A 128 -10.12 6.98 -10.28
CA LEU A 128 -9.86 6.68 -8.88
C LEU A 128 -10.07 7.89 -7.98
N ARG A 129 -9.61 9.07 -8.39
CA ARG A 129 -9.82 10.32 -7.64
C ARG A 129 -11.30 10.68 -7.55
N GLU A 130 -12.01 10.61 -8.67
CA GLU A 130 -13.46 10.86 -8.72
C GLU A 130 -14.24 9.85 -7.86
N SER A 131 -13.72 8.63 -7.73
CA SER A 131 -14.27 7.61 -6.84
C SER A 131 -13.98 7.85 -5.36
N GLY A 132 -13.21 8.90 -5.01
CA GLY A 132 -12.89 9.30 -3.64
C GLY A 132 -11.64 8.62 -3.05
N VAL A 133 -10.78 8.02 -3.86
CA VAL A 133 -9.47 7.52 -3.42
C VAL A 133 -8.53 8.71 -3.22
N ASP A 134 -7.94 8.83 -2.04
CA ASP A 134 -7.00 9.93 -1.75
C ASP A 134 -5.60 9.59 -2.26
N HIS A 135 -5.20 8.33 -2.08
CA HIS A 135 -3.89 7.85 -2.51
C HIS A 135 -3.91 6.39 -3.00
N VAL A 136 -2.91 6.04 -3.79
CA VAL A 136 -2.64 4.69 -4.27
C VAL A 136 -1.23 4.29 -3.92
N LEU A 137 -1.04 3.03 -3.53
CA LEU A 137 0.27 2.44 -3.27
C LEU A 137 0.38 1.16 -4.10
N THR A 138 1.46 1.00 -4.85
CA THR A 138 1.59 -0.22 -5.67
C THR A 138 2.17 -1.37 -4.85
N PHE A 139 1.69 -2.59 -5.10
CA PHE A 139 2.25 -3.80 -4.48
C PHE A 139 3.74 -3.94 -4.81
N ARG A 140 4.13 -3.55 -6.02
CA ARG A 140 5.54 -3.43 -6.42
C ARG A 140 6.34 -2.56 -5.45
N THR A 141 5.86 -1.35 -5.15
CA THR A 141 6.53 -0.42 -4.22
C THR A 141 6.70 -1.05 -2.83
N ILE A 142 5.70 -1.80 -2.36
CA ILE A 142 5.78 -2.51 -1.08
C ILE A 142 6.88 -3.57 -1.12
N LEU A 143 6.91 -4.41 -2.16
CA LEU A 143 7.92 -5.47 -2.32
C LEU A 143 9.34 -4.90 -2.47
N GLU A 144 9.51 -3.88 -3.32
CA GLU A 144 10.79 -3.19 -3.53
C GLU A 144 11.31 -2.60 -2.20
N ASN A 145 10.42 -1.97 -1.43
CA ASN A 145 10.77 -1.45 -0.11
C ASN A 145 11.17 -2.57 0.86
N LEU A 146 10.41 -3.67 0.92
CA LEU A 146 10.71 -4.80 1.80
C LEU A 146 12.08 -5.40 1.49
N VAL A 147 12.40 -5.61 0.21
CA VAL A 147 13.71 -6.09 -0.23
C VAL A 147 14.82 -5.11 0.16
N GLN A 148 14.57 -3.81 0.01
CA GLN A 148 15.56 -2.77 0.31
C GLN A 148 15.89 -2.70 1.80
N VAL A 149 14.87 -2.74 2.67
CA VAL A 149 15.02 -2.56 4.13
C VAL A 149 15.43 -3.82 4.88
N VAL A 150 15.27 -5.01 4.28
CA VAL A 150 15.68 -6.27 4.91
C VAL A 150 17.20 -6.38 4.92
N GLU A 151 17.80 -6.37 6.11
CA GLU A 151 19.24 -6.44 6.31
C GLU A 151 19.73 -7.90 6.37
N SER A 152 20.79 -8.22 5.61
CA SER A 152 21.34 -9.59 5.53
C SER A 152 21.90 -10.10 6.87
N ASN A 153 22.35 -9.19 7.72
CA ASN A 153 23.01 -9.45 9.01
C ASN A 153 22.07 -9.31 10.23
N GLN A 154 20.77 -9.03 10.03
CA GLN A 154 19.78 -8.97 11.11
C GLN A 154 19.01 -10.30 11.24
N SER A 155 18.62 -10.67 12.47
CA SER A 155 17.71 -11.81 12.69
C SER A 155 16.26 -11.37 12.65
N TYR A 156 15.46 -11.97 11.75
CA TYR A 156 14.01 -11.74 11.65
C TYR A 156 13.22 -12.93 12.18
N ALA A 157 13.64 -13.53 13.30
CA ALA A 157 13.05 -14.75 13.86
C ALA A 157 11.54 -14.67 14.18
N LYS A 158 10.95 -13.47 14.22
CA LYS A 158 9.50 -13.25 14.43
C LYS A 158 8.70 -13.12 13.13
N SER A 159 9.33 -13.21 11.96
CA SER A 159 8.68 -13.08 10.66
C SER A 159 9.32 -13.98 9.61
N ASP A 160 8.67 -15.10 9.30
CA ASP A 160 9.11 -16.04 8.27
C ASP A 160 9.26 -15.35 6.90
N THR A 161 8.39 -14.39 6.59
CA THR A 161 8.46 -13.60 5.36
C THR A 161 9.75 -12.78 5.28
N LEU A 162 10.09 -12.04 6.33
CA LEU A 162 11.33 -11.24 6.36
C LEU A 162 12.57 -12.14 6.40
N GLN A 163 12.47 -13.28 7.08
CA GLN A 163 13.54 -14.28 7.09
C GLN A 163 13.77 -14.90 5.71
N LEU A 164 12.72 -15.19 4.95
CA LEU A 164 12.83 -15.64 3.56
C LEU A 164 13.46 -14.56 2.66
N LEU A 165 12.98 -13.32 2.74
CA LEU A 165 13.55 -12.19 1.99
C LEU A 165 15.03 -11.98 2.30
N ARG A 166 15.42 -12.15 3.57
CA ARG A 166 16.81 -12.08 4.01
C ARG A 166 17.63 -13.19 3.35
N LEU A 167 17.16 -14.43 3.36
CA LEU A 167 17.86 -15.54 2.71
C LEU A 167 18.04 -15.26 1.21
N LEU A 168 17.00 -14.82 0.52
CA LEU A 168 17.08 -14.45 -0.89
C LEU A 168 18.14 -13.37 -1.16
N ARG A 169 18.29 -12.40 -0.25
CA ARG A 169 19.34 -11.37 -0.32
C ARG A 169 20.73 -11.92 -0.02
N VAL A 170 20.88 -12.81 0.97
CA VAL A 170 22.15 -13.46 1.33
C VAL A 170 22.71 -14.31 0.19
N TYR A 171 21.83 -14.95 -0.58
CA TYR A 171 22.21 -15.77 -1.72
C TYR A 171 22.19 -15.02 -3.07
N ASP A 172 22.17 -13.68 -3.04
CA ASP A 172 22.17 -12.81 -4.23
C ASP A 172 21.03 -13.09 -5.24
N MET A 173 19.96 -13.76 -4.81
CA MET A 173 18.79 -14.08 -5.65
C MET A 173 17.89 -12.86 -5.86
N VAL A 174 18.00 -11.85 -5.00
CA VAL A 174 17.31 -10.57 -5.13
C VAL A 174 18.30 -9.45 -4.88
N LYS A 175 18.45 -8.55 -5.87
CA LYS A 175 19.24 -7.34 -5.72
C LYS A 175 18.38 -6.25 -5.09
N ALA A 176 18.86 -5.62 -4.03
CA ALA A 176 18.35 -4.30 -3.67
C ALA A 176 18.63 -3.36 -4.86
N ALA A 177 17.72 -2.43 -5.15
CA ALA A 177 17.93 -1.44 -6.20
C ALA A 177 19.15 -0.56 -5.83
N GLN A 178 20.35 -1.02 -6.18
CA GLN A 178 21.52 -0.17 -6.26
C GLN A 178 21.30 0.71 -7.48
N LEU A 179 21.31 2.03 -7.27
CA LEU A 179 21.56 2.97 -8.35
C LEU A 179 22.85 2.52 -9.05
N GLU A 180 22.73 1.93 -10.23
CA GLU A 180 23.85 1.74 -11.15
C GLU A 180 24.25 3.14 -11.68
N LEU A 181 24.82 3.97 -10.80
CA LEU A 181 25.27 5.33 -11.13
C LEU A 181 26.71 5.37 -11.66
N PHE A 182 27.37 4.22 -11.82
CA PHE A 182 28.70 4.15 -12.42
C PHE A 182 28.77 2.95 -13.38
N GLY A 183 28.22 3.13 -14.57
CA GLY A 183 28.69 2.39 -15.73
C GLY A 183 30.17 2.70 -15.90
N SER A 184 31.01 1.69 -15.69
CA SER A 184 32.45 1.72 -15.88
C SER A 184 32.80 2.20 -17.29
N ALA A 185 33.17 3.47 -17.42
CA ALA A 185 33.90 3.95 -18.58
C ALA A 185 35.34 3.41 -18.49
N ASN A 186 35.59 2.26 -19.12
CA ASN A 186 36.97 1.87 -19.43
C ASN A 186 37.45 2.74 -20.61
N PRO A 187 38.56 3.49 -20.49
CA PRO A 187 39.15 4.13 -21.66
C PRO A 187 39.85 3.06 -22.52
N PRO A 188 39.83 3.16 -23.86
CA PRO A 188 40.59 2.27 -24.72
C PRO A 188 42.10 2.51 -24.53
N LYS A 189 42.87 1.43 -24.59
CA LYS A 189 44.33 1.46 -24.77
C LYS A 189 44.68 1.70 -26.23
#